data_AF-A0A418SNM5-F1
#
_entry.id   AF-A0A418SNM5-F1
#
_cell.length_a   1.000
_cell.length_b   1.000
_cell.length_c   1.000
_cell.angle_alpha   90.00
_cell.angle_beta   90.00
_cell.angle_gamma   90.00
#
_symmetry.space_group_name_H-M   'P 1'
#
loop_
_entity.id
_entity.type
_entity.pdbx_description
1 polymer ?
#
loop_
_entity_poly.entity_id
_entity_poly.type
_entity_poly.pdbx_seq_one_letter_code
_entity_poly.pdbx_strand_id
1 'polypeptide(L)'
;MAIRFTKKQRRDGNFGEDADFAEWYVEDFMKDHLPQYYYNVSDAGKREMVINGRRYAREFNLHDPEAQAYFITLMWEIGANFYTFPGFSDVLSREGVHEMEKINLLLDGTVTEDQAIKAIMAPDDRYWYRDNLKSD
;
A
#
# COMPACT_ATOMS: atom_id res chain seq x y z
N MET A 1 -4.44 12.04 4.74
CA MET A 1 -3.33 11.44 5.52
C MET A 1 -2.02 11.91 4.92
N ALA A 2 -1.03 12.32 5.73
CA ALA A 2 0.26 12.79 5.22
C ALA A 2 1.37 11.87 5.74
N ILE A 3 1.85 10.95 4.90
CA ILE A 3 2.98 10.08 5.20
C ILE A 3 4.25 10.94 5.20
N ARG A 4 5.04 10.90 6.28
CA ARG A 4 6.24 11.74 6.42
C ARG A 4 7.49 10.88 6.53
N PHE A 5 8.15 10.67 5.41
CA PHE A 5 9.50 10.12 5.39
C PHE A 5 10.47 11.11 6.05
N THR A 6 11.35 10.60 6.91
CA THR A 6 12.44 11.39 7.50
C THR A 6 13.41 11.86 6.40
N LYS A 7 14.17 12.94 6.68
CA LYS A 7 15.21 13.43 5.75
C LYS A 7 16.25 12.36 5.41
N LYS A 8 16.54 11.45 6.34
CA LYS A 8 17.45 10.31 6.11
C LYS A 8 16.83 9.34 5.09
N GLN A 9 15.56 8.98 5.24
CA GLN A 9 14.86 8.07 4.32
C GLN A 9 14.67 8.65 2.91
N ARG A 10 14.41 9.96 2.79
CA ARG A 10 14.33 10.64 1.48
C ARG A 10 15.69 10.79 0.79
N ARG A 11 16.75 10.99 1.57
CA ARG A 11 18.12 11.15 1.06
C ARG A 11 18.75 9.81 0.71
N ASP A 12 18.50 8.79 1.51
CA ASP A 12 19.06 7.45 1.32
C ASP A 12 18.23 6.67 0.29
N GLY A 13 17.00 7.11 -0.05
CA GLY A 13 16.21 6.79 -1.25
C GLY A 13 15.88 5.32 -1.48
N ASN A 14 16.43 4.44 -0.66
CA ASN A 14 16.56 3.04 -0.96
C ASN A 14 16.28 2.31 0.35
N PHE A 15 15.00 2.14 0.66
CA PHE A 15 14.63 0.86 1.22
C PHE A 15 14.87 -0.18 0.12
N GLY A 16 16.15 -0.47 -0.16
CA GLY A 16 16.55 -1.37 -1.24
C GLY A 16 16.00 -2.77 -0.97
N GLU A 17 15.83 -3.08 0.31
CA GLU A 17 15.29 -4.35 0.78
C GLU A 17 13.87 -4.18 1.31
N ASP A 18 13.05 -5.21 1.08
CA ASP A 18 11.67 -5.27 1.54
C ASP A 18 11.58 -5.32 3.07
N ALA A 19 12.56 -5.93 3.73
CA ALA A 19 12.63 -6.03 5.19
C ALA A 19 12.76 -4.66 5.86
N ASP A 20 13.68 -3.81 5.37
CA ASP A 20 13.89 -2.46 5.94
C ASP A 20 12.64 -1.58 5.77
N PHE A 21 11.97 -1.67 4.61
CA PHE A 21 10.72 -0.96 4.37
C PHE A 21 9.63 -1.43 5.32
N ALA A 22 9.49 -2.74 5.49
CA ALA A 22 8.47 -3.33 6.34
C ALA A 22 8.70 -2.99 7.82
N GLU A 23 9.95 -3.01 8.27
CA GLU A 23 10.30 -2.61 9.64
C GLU A 23 9.91 -1.15 9.89
N TRP A 24 10.32 -0.24 9.01
CA TRP A 24 9.95 1.17 9.11
C TRP A 24 8.42 1.36 9.08
N TYR A 25 7.75 0.77 8.09
CA TYR A 25 6.31 0.94 7.94
C TYR A 25 5.57 0.42 9.17
N VAL A 26 6.01 -0.70 9.76
CA VAL A 26 5.34 -1.27 10.93
C VAL A 26 5.63 -0.47 12.19
N GLU A 27 6.89 -0.22 12.52
CA GLU A 27 7.26 0.34 13.83
C GLU A 27 7.11 1.86 13.90
N ASP A 28 7.40 2.57 12.80
CA ASP A 28 7.43 4.03 12.79
C ASP A 28 6.15 4.65 12.22
N PHE A 29 5.37 3.89 11.43
CA PHE A 29 4.20 4.43 10.75
C PHE A 29 2.89 3.76 11.17
N MET A 30 2.77 2.44 11.05
CA MET A 30 1.56 1.69 11.35
C MET A 30 1.20 1.82 12.83
N LYS A 31 2.19 1.81 13.72
CA LYS A 31 1.99 2.01 15.15
C LYS A 31 1.23 3.29 15.49
N ASP A 32 1.56 4.39 14.81
CA ASP A 32 1.00 5.71 15.10
C ASP A 32 -0.26 6.03 14.27
N HIS A 33 -0.34 5.50 13.04
CA HIS A 33 -1.38 5.86 12.09
C HIS A 33 -2.44 4.77 11.87
N LEU A 34 -2.11 3.53 12.17
CA LEU A 34 -2.92 2.33 11.98
C LEU A 34 -2.87 1.42 13.23
N PRO A 35 -3.02 1.97 14.45
CA PRO A 35 -2.76 1.25 15.70
C PRO A 35 -3.61 -0.01 15.84
N GLN A 36 -4.83 -0.01 15.31
CA GLN A 36 -5.71 -1.17 15.31
C GLN A 36 -5.06 -2.38 14.64
N TYR A 37 -4.37 -2.19 13.51
CA TYR A 37 -3.68 -3.28 12.81
C TYR A 37 -2.37 -3.64 13.51
N TYR A 38 -1.64 -2.63 14.01
CA TYR A 38 -0.39 -2.84 14.74
C TYR A 38 -0.57 -3.77 15.95
N TYR A 39 -1.65 -3.61 16.72
CA TYR A 39 -1.90 -4.41 17.92
C TYR A 39 -2.67 -5.71 17.67
N ASN A 40 -3.45 -5.81 16.58
CA ASN A 40 -4.29 -6.99 16.32
C ASN A 40 -3.66 -8.01 15.37
N VAL A 41 -2.65 -7.62 14.59
CA VAL A 41 -1.92 -8.53 13.69
C VAL A 41 -0.57 -8.90 14.31
N SER A 42 -0.21 -10.18 14.23
CA SER A 42 1.07 -10.68 14.73
C SER A 42 2.25 -9.92 14.12
N ASP A 43 3.34 -9.76 14.88
CA ASP A 43 4.53 -9.02 14.43
C ASP A 43 5.12 -9.53 13.12
N ALA A 44 5.13 -10.85 12.94
CA ALA A 44 5.57 -11.49 11.70
C ALA A 44 4.57 -11.25 10.57
N GLY A 45 3.27 -11.42 10.84
CA GLY A 45 2.21 -11.27 9.85
C GLY A 45 2.15 -9.86 9.27
N LYS A 46 2.19 -8.81 10.10
CA LYS A 46 2.13 -7.43 9.59
C LYS A 46 3.34 -7.05 8.74
N ARG A 47 4.53 -7.56 9.06
CA ARG A 47 5.73 -7.38 8.22
C ARG A 47 5.58 -8.10 6.88
N GLU A 48 5.16 -9.36 6.89
CA GLU A 48 4.91 -10.13 5.66
C GLU A 48 3.86 -9.47 4.76
N MET A 49 2.74 -9.03 5.33
CA MET A 49 1.67 -8.32 4.62
C MET A 49 2.19 -7.03 3.97
N VAL A 50 3.01 -6.24 4.68
CA VAL A 50 3.62 -5.01 4.12
C VAL A 50 4.58 -5.34 2.97
N ILE A 51 5.41 -6.38 3.11
CA ILE A 51 6.30 -6.84 2.05
C ILE A 51 5.49 -7.24 0.80
N ASN A 52 4.41 -8.01 0.97
CA ASN A 52 3.56 -8.42 -0.12
C ASN A 52 2.82 -7.24 -0.76
N GLY A 53 2.29 -6.32 0.04
CA GLY A 53 1.67 -5.08 -0.45
C GLY A 53 2.65 -4.24 -1.28
N ARG A 54 3.92 -4.17 -0.87
CA ARG A 54 4.99 -3.50 -1.63
C ARG A 54 5.25 -4.19 -2.97
N ARG A 55 5.17 -5.52 -3.02
CA ARG A 55 5.27 -6.28 -4.29
C ARG A 55 4.11 -5.97 -5.22
N TYR A 56 2.87 -5.89 -4.72
CA TYR A 56 1.72 -5.48 -5.53
C TYR A 56 1.84 -4.03 -6.04
N ALA A 57 2.30 -3.11 -5.20
CA ALA A 57 2.51 -1.72 -5.62
C ALA A 57 3.45 -1.62 -6.84
N ARG A 58 4.51 -2.44 -6.87
CA ARG A 58 5.44 -2.51 -8.01
C ARG A 58 4.78 -3.02 -9.30
N GLU A 59 3.76 -3.87 -9.22
CA GLU A 59 3.00 -4.32 -10.40
C GLU A 59 2.23 -3.15 -11.07
N PHE A 60 1.93 -2.09 -10.32
CA PHE A 60 1.35 -0.85 -10.83
C PHE A 60 2.38 0.24 -11.16
N ASN A 61 3.66 -0.16 -11.26
CA ASN A 61 4.80 0.72 -11.51
C ASN A 61 4.96 1.79 -10.41
N LEU A 62 4.68 1.43 -9.16
CA LEU A 62 4.96 2.25 -7.97
C LEU A 62 6.29 1.77 -7.33
N HIS A 63 7.38 2.44 -7.65
CA HIS A 63 8.73 2.21 -7.16
C HIS A 63 9.14 3.16 -6.03
N ASP A 64 8.56 4.35 -5.99
CA ASP A 64 8.75 5.35 -4.95
C ASP A 64 8.25 4.82 -3.59
N PRO A 65 9.08 4.84 -2.53
CA PRO A 65 8.68 4.33 -1.22
C PRO A 65 7.46 5.04 -0.63
N GLU A 66 7.28 6.34 -0.92
CA GLU A 66 6.12 7.08 -0.44
C GLU A 66 4.85 6.62 -1.15
N ALA A 67 4.90 6.46 -2.47
CA ALA A 67 3.79 5.90 -3.23
C ALA A 67 3.41 4.48 -2.77
N GLN A 68 4.41 3.64 -2.52
CA GLN A 68 4.22 2.29 -1.98
C GLN A 68 3.56 2.30 -0.60
N ALA A 69 3.98 3.20 0.31
CA ALA A 69 3.38 3.31 1.63
C ALA A 69 1.91 3.74 1.58
N TYR A 70 1.55 4.68 0.69
CA TYR A 70 0.15 5.04 0.47
C TYR A 70 -0.66 3.87 -0.10
N PHE A 71 -0.12 3.18 -1.10
CA PHE A 71 -0.78 2.00 -1.68
C PHE A 71 -1.08 0.93 -0.62
N ILE A 72 -0.10 0.61 0.22
CA ILE A 72 -0.25 -0.37 1.31
C ILE A 72 -1.24 0.14 2.36
N THR A 73 -1.24 1.45 2.67
CA THR A 73 -2.25 2.04 3.56
C THR A 73 -3.66 1.84 3.01
N LEU A 74 -3.87 2.03 1.70
CA LEU A 74 -5.17 1.77 1.07
C LEU A 74 -5.56 0.29 1.15
N MET A 75 -4.59 -0.63 1.03
CA MET A 75 -4.86 -2.05 1.28
C MET A 75 -5.34 -2.33 2.70
N TRP A 76 -4.81 -1.63 3.71
CA TRP A 76 -5.26 -1.76 5.10
C TRP A 76 -6.63 -1.12 5.34
N GLU A 77 -6.88 0.05 4.79
CA GLU A 77 -8.08 0.84 5.13
C GLU A 77 -9.31 0.48 4.29
N ILE A 78 -9.10 0.09 3.03
CA ILE A 78 -10.20 -0.22 2.09
C ILE A 78 -10.36 -1.74 1.94
N GLY A 79 -9.25 -2.46 1.88
CA GLY A 79 -9.20 -3.90 1.68
C GLY A 79 -8.01 -4.30 0.80
N ALA A 80 -7.43 -5.46 1.07
CA ALA A 80 -6.21 -5.91 0.38
C ALA A 80 -6.37 -6.04 -1.15
N ASN A 81 -7.61 -6.15 -1.63
CA ASN A 81 -7.98 -6.25 -3.03
C ASN A 81 -8.51 -4.94 -3.64
N PHE A 82 -8.39 -3.77 -2.99
CA PHE A 82 -9.03 -2.52 -3.44
C PHE A 82 -8.69 -2.17 -4.90
N TYR A 83 -7.47 -2.47 -5.35
CA TYR A 83 -6.98 -2.20 -6.71
C TYR A 83 -7.66 -3.05 -7.79
N THR A 84 -8.44 -4.05 -7.42
CA THR A 84 -9.23 -4.88 -8.34
C THR A 84 -10.56 -4.23 -8.72
N PHE A 85 -10.99 -3.20 -7.99
CA PHE A 85 -12.26 -2.53 -8.22
C PHE A 85 -12.13 -1.41 -9.27
N PRO A 86 -13.16 -1.23 -10.12
CA PRO A 86 -13.22 -0.13 -11.08
C PRO A 86 -13.07 1.23 -10.39
N GLY A 87 -12.44 2.19 -11.05
CA GLY A 87 -12.00 3.45 -10.45
C GLY A 87 -10.57 3.35 -9.90
N PHE A 88 -10.32 2.46 -8.94
CA PHE A 88 -8.96 2.26 -8.39
C PHE A 88 -8.02 1.66 -9.44
N SER A 89 -8.46 0.57 -10.10
CA SER A 89 -7.73 -0.07 -11.19
C SER A 89 -7.44 0.92 -12.33
N ASP A 90 -8.41 1.78 -12.64
CA ASP A 90 -8.36 2.72 -13.76
C ASP A 90 -7.37 3.85 -13.52
N VAL A 91 -7.20 4.28 -12.26
CA VAL A 91 -6.17 5.27 -11.87
C VAL A 91 -4.79 4.63 -11.83
N LEU A 92 -4.67 3.44 -11.23
CA LEU A 92 -3.39 2.75 -11.08
C LEU A 92 -2.78 2.32 -12.42
N SER A 93 -3.62 1.98 -13.40
CA SER A 93 -3.20 1.56 -14.74
C SER A 93 -2.89 2.72 -15.71
N ARG A 94 -3.07 3.99 -15.31
CA ARG A 94 -2.81 5.12 -16.22
C ARG A 94 -1.33 5.19 -16.61
N GLU A 95 -1.07 5.09 -17.91
CA GLU A 95 0.25 5.31 -18.48
C GLU A 95 0.61 6.79 -18.50
N GLY A 96 1.90 7.11 -18.34
CA GLY A 96 2.40 8.49 -18.37
C GLY A 96 2.10 9.34 -17.14
N VAL A 97 1.36 8.81 -16.16
CA VAL A 97 1.09 9.49 -14.88
C VAL A 97 2.17 9.10 -13.86
N HIS A 98 2.75 10.10 -13.19
CA HIS A 98 3.77 9.86 -12.17
C HIS A 98 3.19 9.13 -10.94
N GLU A 99 4.02 8.37 -10.25
CA GLU A 99 3.59 7.45 -9.18
C GLU A 99 2.81 8.15 -8.06
N MET A 100 3.36 9.24 -7.52
CA MET A 100 2.67 10.03 -6.49
C MET A 100 1.46 10.78 -7.04
N GLU A 101 1.41 11.06 -8.34
CA GLU A 101 0.21 11.62 -8.98
C GLU A 101 -0.90 10.58 -9.06
N LYS A 102 -0.59 9.31 -9.34
CA LYS A 102 -1.56 8.21 -9.22
C LYS A 102 -2.14 8.14 -7.81
N ILE A 103 -1.28 8.22 -6.79
CA ILE A 103 -1.72 8.23 -5.39
C ILE A 103 -2.61 9.44 -5.08
N ASN A 104 -2.23 10.63 -5.54
CA ASN A 104 -3.07 11.81 -5.33
C ASN A 104 -4.45 11.65 -5.98
N LEU A 105 -4.52 11.10 -7.20
CA LEU A 105 -5.79 10.79 -7.86
C LEU A 105 -6.63 9.78 -7.08
N LEU A 106 -6.01 8.78 -6.45
CA LEU A 106 -6.74 7.84 -5.58
C LEU A 106 -7.32 8.52 -4.32
N LEU A 107 -6.71 9.61 -3.86
CA LEU A 107 -7.07 10.32 -2.63
C LEU A 107 -7.93 11.58 -2.87
N ASP A 108 -8.00 12.10 -4.09
CA ASP A 108 -8.62 13.39 -4.43
C ASP A 108 -10.10 13.31 -4.85
N GLY A 109 -10.68 12.11 -4.85
CA GLY A 109 -12.06 11.88 -5.28
C GLY A 109 -12.21 11.53 -6.77
N THR A 110 -11.12 11.22 -7.48
CA THR A 110 -11.21 10.59 -8.82
C THR A 110 -11.94 9.25 -8.75
N VAL A 111 -11.79 8.51 -7.64
CA VAL A 111 -12.63 7.37 -7.32
C VAL A 111 -13.91 7.87 -6.67
N THR A 112 -15.07 7.57 -7.25
CA THR A 112 -16.35 8.03 -6.70
C THR A 112 -16.66 7.34 -5.38
N GLU A 113 -17.51 7.97 -4.57
CA GLU A 113 -17.96 7.39 -3.29
C GLU A 113 -18.59 6.00 -3.49
N ASP A 114 -19.43 5.83 -4.51
CA ASP A 114 -20.03 4.53 -4.86
C ASP A 114 -18.99 3.45 -5.23
N GLN A 115 -17.90 3.84 -5.90
CA GLN A 115 -16.81 2.92 -6.23
C GLN A 115 -16.02 2.53 -4.97
N ALA A 116 -15.74 3.50 -4.10
CA ALA A 116 -15.07 3.27 -2.83
C ALA A 116 -15.91 2.36 -1.90
N ILE A 117 -17.22 2.61 -1.78
CA ILE A 117 -18.13 1.79 -0.97
C ILE A 117 -18.11 0.33 -1.43
N LYS A 118 -18.12 0.07 -2.74
CA LYS A 118 -18.06 -1.32 -3.27
C LYS A 118 -16.79 -2.03 -2.84
N ALA A 119 -15.64 -1.35 -2.86
CA ALA A 119 -14.38 -1.93 -2.41
C ALA A 119 -14.40 -2.20 -0.89
N ILE A 120 -14.88 -1.23 -0.10
CA ILE A 120 -15.00 -1.35 1.37
C ILE A 120 -15.95 -2.47 1.79
N MET A 121 -17.03 -2.71 1.02
CA MET A 121 -18.02 -3.73 1.32
C MET A 121 -17.62 -5.16 0.90
N ALA A 122 -16.57 -5.30 0.09
CA ALA A 122 -16.12 -6.60 -0.42
C ALA A 122 -14.59 -6.81 -0.26
N PRO A 123 -14.04 -6.63 0.96
CA PRO A 123 -12.63 -6.85 1.22
C PRO A 123 -12.30 -8.34 1.11
N ASP A 124 -11.12 -8.65 0.58
CA ASP A 124 -10.60 -10.03 0.49
C ASP A 124 -9.16 -10.11 0.99
N ASP A 125 -9.00 -10.52 2.24
CA ASP A 125 -7.69 -10.61 2.91
C ASP A 125 -6.75 -11.64 2.27
N ARG A 126 -7.24 -12.55 1.42
CA ARG A 126 -6.36 -13.45 0.66
C ARG A 126 -5.40 -12.66 -0.23
N TYR A 127 -5.75 -11.44 -0.61
CA TYR A 127 -4.87 -10.59 -1.41
C TYR A 127 -3.64 -10.10 -0.64
N TRP A 128 -3.60 -10.19 0.71
CA TRP A 128 -2.36 -10.01 1.46
C TRP A 128 -1.33 -11.12 1.22
N TYR A 129 -1.81 -12.29 0.82
CA TYR A 129 -1.01 -13.49 0.68
C TYR A 129 -1.20 -14.03 -0.73
N ARG A 130 -0.29 -13.66 -1.63
CA ARG A 130 -0.29 -14.27 -2.96
C ARG A 130 0.00 -15.75 -2.78
N ASP A 131 -1.00 -16.61 -2.94
CA ASP A 131 -0.90 -18.05 -2.69
C ASP A 131 0.24 -18.77 -3.44
N ASN A 132 0.95 -18.11 -4.40
CA ASN A 132 2.08 -18.68 -5.13
C ASN A 132 3.04 -17.62 -5.71
N LEU A 133 3.74 -16.82 -4.90
CA LEU A 133 5.09 -16.40 -5.34
C LEU A 133 5.98 -17.64 -5.21
N LYS A 134 6.06 -18.39 -6.31
CA LYS A 134 7.06 -19.46 -6.45
C LYS A 134 8.41 -18.89 -6.03
N SER A 135 9.08 -19.64 -5.17
CA SER A 135 10.49 -19.50 -4.88
C SER A 135 11.26 -19.43 -6.20
N ASP A 136 11.85 -18.28 -6.50
CA ASP A 136 13.01 -18.19 -7.37
C ASP A 136 14.25 -18.03 -6.48
#